data_AF-A0A1D6YCY8-F1
#
_entry.id   AF-A0A1D6YCY8-F1
#
_cell.length_a   1.000
_cell.length_b   1.000
_cell.length_c   1.000
_cell.angle_alpha   90.00
_cell.angle_beta   90.00
_cell.angle_gamma   90.00
#
_symmetry.space_group_name_H-M   'P 1'
#
loop_
_entity.id
_entity.type
_entity.pdbx_description
1 polymer ?
#
loop_
_entity_poly.entity_id
_entity_poly.type
_entity_poly.pdbx_seq_one_letter_code
_entity_poly.pdbx_strand_id
1 'polypeptide(L)'
;MFSTLVLFFSTCNNLVNNGNQQERLVDNSNFNSEAKSYFLGGFAEGEGSVSASVKVHSDFGVHVQPEFGVTQHENGKHILAGFKDLFDGKGNLHLKPGSQDVLEYKLLGLTNLIDHVVPFYLKYVRPFSGKVKEFNTFLEILERKQRKEHFTQEGLIDMVKLAYTLNEEGKGKTRKRTLEVVLAIIRDKKAYFANPNN
;
A
#
# COMPACT_ATOMS: atom_id res chain seq x y z
N MET A 1 -12.55 -3.69 16.70
CA MET A 1 -11.26 -4.27 17.11
C MET A 1 -10.17 -3.49 16.41
N PHE A 2 -9.33 -2.76 17.14
CA PHE A 2 -8.17 -2.10 16.52
C PHE A 2 -7.11 -3.18 16.22
N SER A 3 -6.63 -3.22 14.98
CA SER A 3 -5.55 -4.09 14.51
C SER A 3 -4.32 -3.99 15.43
N THR A 4 -3.65 -5.11 15.70
CA THR A 4 -2.45 -5.15 16.55
C THR A 4 -1.34 -4.24 16.03
N LEU A 5 -1.32 -3.99 14.71
CA LEU A 5 -0.41 -3.04 14.07
C LEU A 5 -0.73 -1.58 14.45
N VAL A 6 -2.02 -1.21 14.51
CA VAL A 6 -2.47 0.14 14.89
C VAL A 6 -2.18 0.41 16.37
N LEU A 7 -2.35 -0.60 17.23
CA LEU A 7 -2.01 -0.49 18.65
C LEU A 7 -0.50 -0.29 18.85
N PHE A 8 0.35 -1.03 18.12
CA PHE A 8 1.80 -0.89 18.22
C PHE A 8 2.27 0.53 17.92
N PHE A 9 1.76 1.15 16.85
CA PHE A 9 2.09 2.55 16.51
C PHE A 9 1.40 3.59 17.41
N SER A 10 0.23 3.29 17.97
CA SER A 10 -0.46 4.22 18.88
C SER A 10 0.23 4.35 20.23
N THR A 11 0.92 3.31 20.73
CA THR A 11 1.70 3.39 21.98
C THR A 11 2.99 4.19 21.84
N CYS A 12 3.61 4.23 20.66
CA CYS A 12 4.86 4.96 20.44
C CYS A 12 4.70 6.49 20.39
N ASN A 13 3.48 7.00 20.17
CA ASN A 13 3.21 8.45 20.10
C ASN A 13 2.89 9.11 21.45
N ASN A 14 2.77 8.35 22.54
CA ASN A 14 2.33 8.87 23.85
C ASN A 14 3.44 9.10 24.89
N LEU A 15 4.72 9.08 24.50
CA LEU A 15 5.86 9.23 25.44
C LEU A 15 6.65 10.54 25.33
N VAL A 16 6.12 11.58 24.69
CA VAL A 16 6.76 12.90 24.75
C VAL A 16 5.73 13.98 25.03
N ASN A 17 5.45 14.20 26.32
CA ASN A 17 5.07 15.52 26.77
C ASN A 17 5.38 15.70 28.26
N ASN A 18 6.50 16.36 28.55
CA ASN A 18 6.71 17.11 29.78
C ASN A 18 7.45 18.39 29.41
N GLY A 19 6.92 19.52 29.88
CA GLY A 19 7.16 20.85 29.34
C GLY A 19 8.59 21.37 29.51
N ASN A 20 8.88 22.39 28.69
CA ASN A 20 9.47 23.65 29.10
C ASN A 20 9.43 24.62 27.91
N GLN A 21 8.96 25.85 28.17
CA GLN A 21 8.98 26.95 27.21
C GLN A 21 10.43 27.45 27.11
N GLN A 22 11.16 26.88 26.17
CA GLN A 22 12.42 27.44 25.69
C GLN A 22 12.34 27.37 24.18
N GLU A 23 12.50 28.53 23.52
CA GLU A 23 12.59 28.62 22.07
C GLU A 23 13.74 27.73 21.60
N ARG A 24 13.41 26.47 21.28
CA ARG A 24 14.32 25.60 20.54
C ARG A 24 14.45 26.26 19.19
N LEU A 25 15.66 26.67 18.83
CA LEU A 25 16.04 26.92 17.45
C LEU A 25 15.67 25.64 16.68
N VAL A 26 14.49 25.67 16.07
CA VAL A 26 13.99 24.54 15.29
C VAL A 26 14.95 24.46 14.11
N ASP A 27 15.70 23.37 14.04
CA ASP A 27 16.56 23.09 12.91
C ASP A 27 15.73 23.25 11.63
N ASN A 28 16.01 24.29 10.85
CA ASN A 28 15.23 24.64 9.65
C ASN A 28 15.21 23.50 8.63
N SER A 29 16.14 22.53 8.73
CA SER A 29 16.10 21.30 7.94
C SER A 29 14.94 20.37 8.33
N ASN A 30 14.58 20.31 9.62
CA ASN A 30 13.46 19.49 10.14
C ASN A 30 12.09 20.12 9.86
N PHE A 31 11.98 21.45 9.92
CA PHE A 31 10.73 22.11 9.53
C PHE A 31 10.44 21.93 8.02
N ASN A 32 11.49 21.99 7.19
CA ASN A 32 11.38 21.72 5.76
C ASN A 32 11.03 20.24 5.48
N SER A 33 11.53 19.29 6.28
CA SER A 33 11.22 17.86 6.10
C SER A 33 9.79 17.49 6.53
N GLU A 34 9.26 18.08 7.61
CA GLU A 34 7.89 17.81 8.05
C GLU A 34 6.85 18.49 7.14
N ALA A 35 7.07 19.73 6.73
CA ALA A 35 6.22 20.39 5.74
C ALA A 35 6.21 19.62 4.40
N LYS A 36 7.38 19.14 3.94
CA LYS A 36 7.48 18.25 2.76
C LYS A 36 6.68 16.96 2.95
N SER A 37 6.67 16.38 4.16
CA SER A 37 5.90 15.17 4.45
C SER A 37 4.39 15.42 4.42
N TYR A 38 3.90 16.54 4.94
CA TYR A 38 2.49 16.93 4.80
C TYR A 38 2.10 17.21 3.35
N PHE A 39 2.96 17.89 2.58
CA PHE A 39 2.74 18.08 1.15
C PHE A 39 2.63 16.75 0.40
N LEU A 40 3.57 15.83 0.61
CA LEU A 40 3.53 14.49 0.02
C LEU A 40 2.33 13.68 0.52
N GLY A 41 1.89 13.89 1.77
CA GLY A 41 0.67 13.31 2.32
C GLY A 41 -0.58 13.74 1.58
N GLY A 42 -0.76 15.06 1.38
CA GLY A 42 -1.85 15.60 0.57
C GLY A 42 -1.77 15.17 -0.89
N PHE A 43 -0.55 15.08 -1.44
CA PHE A 43 -0.35 14.57 -2.80
C PHE A 43 -0.74 13.09 -2.92
N ALA A 44 -0.40 12.26 -1.93
CA ALA A 44 -0.80 10.86 -1.89
C ALA A 44 -2.32 10.68 -1.71
N GLU A 45 -2.99 11.57 -0.97
CA GLU A 45 -4.46 11.57 -0.90
C GLU A 45 -5.09 11.80 -2.29
N GLY A 46 -4.55 12.73 -3.08
CA GLY A 46 -5.04 13.01 -4.44
C GLY A 46 -4.64 11.94 -5.47
N GLU A 47 -3.34 11.76 -5.67
CA GLU A 47 -2.74 11.00 -6.78
C GLU A 47 -2.13 9.64 -6.36
N GLY A 48 -2.09 9.37 -5.05
CA GLY A 48 -1.60 8.11 -4.50
C GLY A 48 -2.68 7.03 -4.45
N SER A 49 -2.21 5.78 -4.45
CA SER A 49 -3.05 4.59 -4.33
C SER A 49 -2.36 3.51 -3.51
N VAL A 50 -3.14 2.82 -2.68
CA VAL A 50 -2.76 1.53 -2.11
C VAL A 50 -3.54 0.44 -2.82
N SER A 51 -2.88 -0.64 -3.22
CA SER A 51 -3.54 -1.70 -3.97
C SER A 51 -3.03 -3.08 -3.55
N ALA A 52 -3.83 -4.11 -3.83
CA ALA A 52 -3.43 -5.49 -3.64
C ALA A 52 -3.68 -6.26 -4.94
N SER A 53 -2.64 -6.46 -5.74
CA SER A 53 -2.75 -7.21 -6.99
C SER A 53 -2.92 -8.70 -6.74
N VAL A 54 -3.91 -9.33 -7.36
CA VAL A 54 -4.07 -10.80 -7.36
C VAL A 54 -3.36 -11.37 -8.59
N LYS A 55 -2.19 -11.96 -8.37
CA LYS A 55 -1.36 -12.59 -9.40
C LYS A 55 -1.68 -14.08 -9.46
N VAL A 56 -1.73 -14.62 -10.67
CA VAL A 56 -2.02 -16.02 -10.96
C VAL A 56 -0.92 -16.56 -11.86
N HIS A 57 -0.34 -17.70 -11.49
CA HIS A 57 0.69 -18.39 -12.26
C HIS A 57 0.50 -19.91 -12.15
N SER A 58 0.90 -20.65 -13.18
CA SER A 58 0.83 -22.11 -13.21
C SER A 58 1.62 -22.76 -12.07
N ASP A 59 2.84 -22.26 -11.86
CA ASP A 59 3.82 -22.93 -11.01
C ASP A 59 3.47 -22.76 -9.54
N PHE A 60 3.13 -21.55 -9.13
CA PHE A 60 2.96 -21.18 -7.72
C PHE A 60 1.51 -20.83 -7.34
N GLY A 61 0.57 -20.80 -8.30
CA GLY A 61 -0.85 -20.57 -8.02
C GLY A 61 -1.20 -19.09 -7.88
N VAL A 62 -1.96 -18.76 -6.84
CA VAL A 62 -2.48 -17.41 -6.60
C VAL A 62 -1.69 -16.70 -5.50
N HIS A 63 -1.29 -15.46 -5.75
CA HIS A 63 -0.63 -14.60 -4.77
C HIS A 63 -1.27 -13.23 -4.71
N VAL A 64 -1.42 -12.70 -3.49
CA VAL A 64 -1.80 -11.31 -3.26
C VAL A 64 -0.54 -10.48 -3.02
N GLN A 65 -0.35 -9.47 -3.85
CA GLN A 65 0.80 -8.57 -3.86
C GLN A 65 0.35 -7.15 -3.51
N PRO A 66 0.46 -6.72 -2.24
CA PRO A 66 0.19 -5.35 -1.85
C PRO A 66 1.27 -4.39 -2.37
N GLU A 67 0.86 -3.16 -2.63
CA GLU A 67 1.67 -2.10 -3.24
C GLU A 67 1.16 -0.72 -2.82
N PHE A 68 2.07 0.23 -2.68
CA PHE A 68 1.78 1.66 -2.72
C PHE A 68 2.33 2.25 -4.02
N GLY A 69 1.55 3.10 -4.68
CA GLY A 69 1.95 3.73 -5.93
C GLY A 69 1.45 5.16 -6.07
N VAL A 70 2.23 5.98 -6.76
CA VAL A 70 1.90 7.37 -7.12
C VAL A 70 2.22 7.56 -8.60
N THR A 71 1.25 8.03 -9.37
CA THR A 71 1.44 8.36 -10.79
C THR A 71 1.55 9.87 -10.95
N GLN A 72 2.42 10.34 -11.85
CA GLN A 72 2.47 11.76 -12.21
C GLN A 72 3.04 11.94 -13.62
N HIS A 73 2.65 13.00 -14.31
CA HIS A 73 3.30 13.44 -15.54
C HIS A 73 4.79 13.76 -15.31
N GLU A 74 5.63 13.63 -16.34
CA GLU A 74 7.09 13.73 -16.22
C GLU A 74 7.59 15.09 -15.70
N ASN A 75 6.86 16.18 -15.97
CA ASN A 75 7.15 17.52 -15.41
C ASN A 75 7.07 17.54 -13.86
N GLY A 76 6.32 16.62 -13.26
CA GLY A 76 6.19 16.42 -11.82
C GLY A 76 7.11 15.32 -11.27
N LYS A 77 8.10 14.83 -12.04
CA LYS A 77 9.03 13.76 -11.61
C LYS A 77 9.71 14.02 -10.27
N HIS A 78 10.00 15.29 -9.96
CA HIS A 78 10.62 15.68 -8.69
C HIS A 78 9.73 15.35 -7.46
N ILE A 79 8.39 15.35 -7.62
CA ILE A 79 7.46 14.92 -6.58
C ILE A 79 7.58 13.41 -6.33
N LEU A 80 7.68 12.62 -7.40
CA LEU A 80 7.89 11.16 -7.32
C LEU A 80 9.24 10.83 -6.68
N ALA A 81 10.29 11.59 -6.98
CA ALA A 81 11.58 11.50 -6.29
C ALA A 81 11.44 11.84 -4.79
N GLY A 82 10.58 12.80 -4.44
CA GLY A 82 10.26 13.13 -3.05
C GLY A 82 9.73 11.94 -2.24
N PHE A 83 8.90 11.07 -2.83
CA PHE A 83 8.46 9.83 -2.16
C PHE A 83 9.60 8.82 -2.00
N LYS A 84 10.50 8.72 -2.98
CA LYS A 84 11.68 7.86 -2.88
C LYS A 84 12.60 8.32 -1.75
N ASP A 85 12.82 9.64 -1.62
CA ASP A 85 13.60 10.21 -0.52
C ASP A 85 12.92 9.98 0.83
N LEU A 86 11.60 10.22 0.90
CA LEU A 86 10.78 10.03 2.11
C LEU A 86 10.85 8.59 2.64
N PHE A 87 11.03 7.62 1.74
CA PHE A 87 11.11 6.20 2.07
C PHE A 87 12.54 5.68 1.96
N ASP A 88 13.55 6.46 2.36
CA ASP A 88 14.96 6.05 2.48
C ASP A 88 15.54 5.43 1.20
N GLY A 89 15.18 6.00 0.05
CA GLY A 89 15.62 5.53 -1.26
C GLY A 89 14.91 4.26 -1.75
N LYS A 90 13.91 3.74 -1.03
CA LYS A 90 13.15 2.54 -1.44
C LYS A 90 12.19 2.85 -2.59
N GLY A 91 11.69 1.79 -3.21
CA GLY A 91 10.76 1.88 -4.33
C GLY A 91 11.43 2.24 -5.65
N ASN A 92 10.66 2.10 -6.72
CA ASN A 92 11.15 2.22 -8.09
C ASN A 92 10.30 3.21 -8.88
N LEU A 93 10.95 3.92 -9.80
CA LEU A 93 10.30 4.82 -10.74
C LEU A 93 10.27 4.16 -12.11
N HIS A 94 9.10 4.13 -12.74
CA HIS A 94 8.89 3.51 -14.05
C HIS A 94 8.14 4.45 -14.97
N LEU A 95 8.39 4.36 -16.28
CA LEU A 95 7.45 4.87 -17.27
C LEU A 95 6.19 4.01 -17.24
N LYS A 96 5.03 4.66 -17.23
CA LYS A 96 3.75 3.98 -17.21
C LYS A 96 3.53 3.31 -18.58
N PRO A 97 3.32 1.98 -18.64
CA PRO A 97 3.11 1.31 -19.91
C PRO A 97 1.95 1.93 -20.71
N GLY A 98 2.20 2.25 -21.97
CA GLY A 98 1.22 2.88 -22.86
C GLY A 98 1.12 4.41 -22.73
N SER A 99 2.01 5.06 -21.99
CA SER A 99 2.12 6.52 -21.93
C SER A 99 3.59 6.93 -21.97
N GLN A 100 3.93 7.90 -22.83
CA GLN A 100 5.33 8.35 -22.99
C GLN A 100 5.75 9.33 -21.90
N ASP A 101 4.81 10.12 -21.38
CA ASP A 101 5.10 11.27 -20.52
C ASP A 101 4.59 11.08 -19.08
N VAL A 102 4.19 9.86 -18.72
CA VAL A 102 3.66 9.56 -17.37
C VAL A 102 4.58 8.58 -16.67
N LEU A 103 4.98 8.96 -15.46
CA LEU A 103 5.82 8.17 -14.57
C LEU A 103 5.00 7.62 -13.40
N GLU A 104 5.47 6.53 -12.84
CA GLU A 104 4.87 5.87 -11.69
C GLU A 104 5.96 5.48 -10.68
N TYR A 105 5.84 6.01 -9.46
CA TYR A 105 6.59 5.53 -8.31
C TYR A 105 5.84 4.34 -7.70
N LYS A 106 6.56 3.25 -7.41
CA LYS A 106 5.99 2.05 -6.77
C LYS A 106 6.87 1.55 -5.64
N LEU A 107 6.23 1.28 -4.50
CA LEU A 107 6.84 0.59 -3.37
C LEU A 107 6.09 -0.71 -3.10
N LEU A 108 6.83 -1.81 -3.18
CA LEU A 108 6.34 -3.16 -2.94
C LEU A 108 7.15 -3.82 -1.82
N GLY A 109 6.66 -4.95 -1.34
CA GLY A 109 7.31 -5.77 -0.32
C GLY A 109 6.73 -5.49 1.06
N LEU A 110 6.39 -6.56 1.79
CA LEU A 110 5.66 -6.46 3.05
C LEU A 110 6.40 -5.57 4.08
N THR A 111 7.70 -5.82 4.27
CA THR A 111 8.55 -5.03 5.18
C THR A 111 8.56 -3.57 4.79
N ASN A 112 8.80 -3.24 3.51
CA ASN A 112 8.82 -1.85 3.07
C ASN A 112 7.47 -1.14 3.30
N LEU A 113 6.35 -1.83 3.08
CA LEU A 113 5.02 -1.27 3.27
C LEU A 113 4.74 -1.02 4.75
N ILE A 114 5.08 -1.97 5.63
CA ILE A 114 4.87 -1.83 7.08
C ILE A 114 5.79 -0.76 7.67
N ASP A 115 7.07 -0.74 7.29
CA ASP A 115 8.07 0.10 7.93
C ASP A 115 8.03 1.55 7.42
N HIS A 116 7.56 1.78 6.19
CA HIS A 116 7.56 3.11 5.57
C HIS A 116 6.16 3.64 5.25
N VAL A 117 5.35 2.87 4.49
CA VAL A 117 4.05 3.36 4.00
C VAL A 117 3.03 3.49 5.13
N VAL A 118 2.93 2.49 6.00
CA VAL A 118 1.97 2.50 7.11
C VAL A 118 2.18 3.71 8.05
N PRO A 119 3.38 3.97 8.61
CA PRO A 119 3.57 5.13 9.48
C PRO A 119 3.34 6.45 8.75
N PHE A 120 3.76 6.57 7.48
CA PHE A 120 3.50 7.74 6.67
C PHE A 120 2.00 7.99 6.49
N TYR A 121 1.22 6.98 6.11
CA TYR A 121 -0.22 7.12 5.94
C TYR A 121 -0.92 7.44 7.25
N LEU A 122 -0.56 6.76 8.34
CA LEU A 122 -1.20 6.99 9.65
C LEU A 122 -0.99 8.42 10.15
N LYS A 123 0.18 9.02 9.89
CA LYS A 123 0.51 10.37 10.36
C LYS A 123 0.08 11.47 9.38
N TYR A 124 0.34 11.32 8.08
CA TYR A 124 0.27 12.42 7.12
C TYR A 124 -0.90 12.34 6.13
N VAL A 125 -1.56 11.18 5.97
CA VAL A 125 -2.64 10.98 4.99
C VAL A 125 -3.97 10.74 5.70
N ARG A 126 -4.06 9.65 6.46
CA ARG A 126 -5.29 9.13 7.08
C ARG A 126 -6.07 10.17 7.90
N PRO A 127 -5.45 11.07 8.70
CA PRO A 127 -6.21 12.07 9.46
C PRO A 127 -7.03 13.04 8.60
N PHE A 128 -6.68 13.19 7.32
CA PHE A 128 -7.29 14.12 6.38
C PHE A 128 -7.95 13.41 5.18
N SER A 129 -7.95 12.07 5.17
CA SER A 129 -8.27 11.27 4.00
C SER A 129 -9.76 10.97 3.86
N GLY A 130 -10.26 11.02 2.63
CA GLY A 130 -11.55 10.43 2.25
C GLY A 130 -11.46 8.92 1.98
N LYS A 131 -10.24 8.36 1.90
CA LYS A 131 -9.93 6.96 1.56
C LYS A 131 -9.66 6.07 2.78
N VAL A 132 -10.15 6.45 3.97
CA VAL A 132 -9.90 5.72 5.22
C VAL A 132 -10.32 4.25 5.14
N LYS A 133 -11.44 3.95 4.48
CA LYS A 133 -11.93 2.58 4.31
C LYS A 133 -10.97 1.72 3.50
N GLU A 134 -10.54 2.24 2.34
CA GLU A 134 -9.54 1.62 1.46
C GLU A 134 -8.26 1.32 2.24
N PHE A 135 -7.74 2.31 2.97
CA PHE A 135 -6.52 2.13 3.74
C PHE A 135 -6.67 1.10 4.87
N ASN A 136 -7.81 1.04 5.56
CA ASN A 136 -8.05 0.02 6.59
C ASN A 136 -8.09 -1.40 5.99
N THR A 137 -8.74 -1.58 4.84
CA THR A 137 -8.74 -2.87 4.11
C THR A 137 -7.32 -3.25 3.70
N PHE A 138 -6.51 -2.29 3.26
CA PHE A 138 -5.10 -2.51 2.95
C PHE A 138 -4.28 -2.93 4.18
N LEU A 139 -4.47 -2.29 5.34
CA LEU A 139 -3.82 -2.69 6.59
C LEU A 139 -4.17 -4.12 7.00
N GLU A 140 -5.42 -4.53 6.87
CA GLU A 140 -5.85 -5.90 7.15
C GLU A 140 -5.11 -6.91 6.25
N ILE A 141 -4.97 -6.60 4.97
CA ILE A 141 -4.19 -7.44 4.03
C ILE A 141 -2.73 -7.56 4.50
N LEU A 142 -2.09 -6.46 4.91
CA LEU A 142 -0.71 -6.48 5.41
C LEU A 142 -0.59 -7.33 6.68
N GLU A 143 -1.51 -7.18 7.63
CA GLU A 143 -1.51 -7.92 8.89
C GLU A 143 -1.69 -9.43 8.67
N ARG A 144 -2.64 -9.84 7.83
CA ARG A 144 -2.80 -11.26 7.46
C ARG A 144 -1.59 -11.82 6.75
N LYS A 145 -0.94 -11.01 5.91
CA LYS A 145 0.30 -11.40 5.23
C LYS A 145 1.45 -11.57 6.23
N GLN A 146 1.57 -10.67 7.21
CA GLN A 146 2.55 -10.74 8.30
C GLN A 146 2.34 -11.97 9.20
N ARG A 147 1.08 -12.29 9.52
CA ARG A 147 0.68 -13.52 10.23
C ARG A 147 0.78 -14.79 9.39
N LYS A 148 1.21 -14.70 8.13
CA LYS A 148 1.42 -15.83 7.22
C LYS A 148 0.16 -16.68 6.97
N GLU A 149 -1.03 -16.13 7.18
CA GLU A 149 -2.31 -16.86 7.03
C GLU A 149 -2.54 -17.37 5.61
N HIS A 150 -1.99 -16.65 4.64
CA HIS A 150 -2.02 -16.96 3.22
C HIS A 150 -1.28 -18.24 2.81
N PHE A 151 -0.56 -18.91 3.72
CA PHE A 151 -0.04 -20.25 3.47
C PHE A 151 -1.10 -21.35 3.58
N THR A 152 -2.26 -21.04 4.16
CA THR A 152 -3.41 -21.93 4.15
C THR A 152 -4.34 -21.57 3.00
N GLN A 153 -5.06 -22.57 2.47
CA GLN A 153 -6.05 -22.35 1.42
C GLN A 153 -7.11 -21.33 1.86
N GLU A 154 -7.70 -21.51 3.04
CA GLU A 154 -8.75 -20.62 3.56
C GLU A 154 -8.23 -19.20 3.82
N GLY A 155 -7.04 -19.07 4.41
CA GLY A 155 -6.42 -17.75 4.61
C GLY A 155 -6.09 -17.04 3.30
N LEU A 156 -5.70 -17.77 2.25
CA LEU A 156 -5.51 -17.19 0.91
C LEU A 156 -6.83 -16.78 0.27
N ILE A 157 -7.89 -17.58 0.42
CA ILE A 157 -9.24 -17.26 -0.06
C ILE A 157 -9.71 -15.94 0.57
N ASP A 158 -9.59 -15.80 1.88
CA ASP A 158 -10.00 -14.58 2.59
C ASP A 158 -9.19 -13.36 2.17
N MET A 159 -7.87 -13.51 2.01
CA MET A 159 -7.02 -12.42 1.56
C MET A 159 -7.32 -12.01 0.11
N VAL A 160 -7.72 -12.95 -0.76
CA VAL A 160 -8.19 -12.62 -2.11
C VAL A 160 -9.51 -11.85 -2.06
N LYS A 161 -10.48 -12.27 -1.23
CA LYS A 161 -11.73 -11.51 -1.05
C LYS A 161 -11.44 -10.07 -0.62
N LEU A 162 -10.56 -9.87 0.35
CA LEU A 162 -10.11 -8.54 0.78
C LEU A 162 -9.47 -7.74 -0.37
N ALA A 163 -8.65 -8.38 -1.20
CA ALA A 163 -8.05 -7.71 -2.36
C ALA A 163 -9.10 -7.28 -3.42
N TYR A 164 -10.21 -8.03 -3.57
CA TYR A 164 -11.32 -7.62 -4.44
C TYR A 164 -12.10 -6.47 -3.81
N THR A 165 -12.41 -6.55 -2.50
CA THR A 165 -13.04 -5.44 -1.76
C THR A 165 -12.22 -4.15 -1.84
N LEU A 166 -10.91 -4.22 -1.62
CA LEU A 166 -10.01 -3.06 -1.75
C LEU A 166 -10.09 -2.43 -3.15
N ASN A 167 -10.19 -3.24 -4.20
CA ASN A 167 -10.28 -2.75 -5.57
C ASN A 167 -11.59 -2.01 -5.84
N GLU A 168 -12.70 -2.49 -5.29
CA GLU A 168 -14.00 -1.83 -5.39
C GLU A 168 -14.03 -0.51 -4.63
N GLU A 169 -13.43 -0.46 -3.43
CA GLU A 169 -13.33 0.75 -2.61
C GLU A 169 -12.51 1.85 -3.29
N GLY A 170 -11.34 1.50 -3.85
CA GLY A 170 -10.43 2.44 -4.51
C GLY A 170 -10.79 2.77 -5.96
N LYS A 171 -11.95 2.29 -6.47
CA LYS A 171 -12.35 2.41 -7.89
C LYS A 171 -11.23 1.94 -8.85
N GLY A 172 -10.53 0.88 -8.46
CA GLY A 172 -9.42 0.32 -9.21
C GLY A 172 -9.85 -0.22 -10.58
N LYS A 173 -8.88 -0.47 -11.45
CA LYS A 173 -9.14 -1.09 -12.75
C LYS A 173 -9.91 -2.40 -12.60
N THR A 174 -10.75 -2.71 -13.58
CA THR A 174 -11.44 -4.00 -13.65
C THR A 174 -10.44 -5.14 -13.56
N ARG A 175 -10.70 -6.09 -12.65
CA ARG A 175 -9.86 -7.28 -12.48
C ARG A 175 -9.97 -8.16 -13.73
N LYS A 176 -8.84 -8.71 -14.18
CA LYS A 176 -8.78 -9.61 -15.36
C LYS A 176 -9.62 -10.88 -15.19
N ARG A 177 -9.73 -11.40 -13.96
CA ARG A 177 -10.49 -12.61 -13.62
C ARG A 177 -11.55 -12.26 -12.59
N THR A 178 -12.72 -12.90 -12.64
CA THR A 178 -13.73 -12.77 -11.60
C THR A 178 -13.24 -13.44 -10.31
N LEU A 179 -13.89 -13.12 -9.18
CA LEU A 179 -13.55 -13.71 -7.89
C LEU A 179 -13.73 -15.23 -7.94
N GLU A 180 -14.82 -15.71 -8.54
CA GLU A 180 -15.17 -17.13 -8.65
C GLU A 180 -14.08 -17.92 -9.37
N VAL A 181 -13.56 -17.38 -10.48
CA VAL A 181 -12.45 -17.98 -11.23
C VAL A 181 -11.20 -18.08 -10.35
N VAL A 182 -10.83 -17.01 -9.63
CA VAL A 182 -9.67 -17.05 -8.75
C VAL A 182 -9.84 -18.05 -7.61
N LEU A 183 -11.03 -18.12 -7.01
CA LEU A 183 -11.32 -19.10 -5.95
C LEU A 183 -11.26 -20.54 -6.46
N ALA A 184 -11.70 -20.80 -7.69
CA ALA A 184 -11.56 -22.12 -8.31
C ALA A 184 -10.07 -22.52 -8.47
N ILE A 185 -9.21 -21.59 -8.89
CA ILE A 185 -7.76 -21.82 -9.01
C ILE A 185 -7.13 -22.14 -7.65
N ILE A 186 -7.57 -21.47 -6.58
CA ILE A 186 -7.04 -21.71 -5.23
C ILE A 186 -7.42 -23.12 -4.75
N ARG A 187 -8.66 -23.55 -5.00
CA ARG A 187 -9.18 -24.86 -4.56
C ARG A 187 -8.55 -26.02 -5.32
N ASP A 188 -8.38 -25.88 -6.64
CA ASP A 188 -7.71 -26.91 -7.45
C ASP A 188 -6.95 -26.28 -8.63
N LYS A 189 -5.72 -25.89 -8.34
CA LYS A 189 -4.77 -25.35 -9.32
C LYS A 189 -4.52 -26.33 -10.46
N LYS A 190 -4.37 -27.63 -10.16
CA LYS A 190 -4.00 -28.64 -11.16
C LYS A 190 -5.13 -28.84 -12.14
N ALA A 191 -6.36 -29.01 -11.66
CA ALA A 191 -7.53 -29.14 -12.51
C ALA A 191 -7.76 -27.89 -13.36
N TYR A 192 -7.59 -26.69 -12.79
CA TYR A 192 -7.79 -25.45 -13.53
C TYR A 192 -6.85 -25.32 -14.73
N PHE A 193 -5.54 -25.52 -14.54
CA PHE A 193 -4.55 -25.38 -15.61
C PHE A 193 -4.47 -26.59 -16.56
N ALA A 194 -5.01 -27.75 -16.18
CA ALA A 194 -5.10 -28.92 -17.06
C ALA A 194 -6.26 -28.81 -18.08
N ASN A 195 -7.25 -27.94 -17.82
CA ASN A 195 -8.37 -27.75 -18.73
C ASN A 195 -7.97 -26.85 -19.91
N PRO A 196 -8.01 -27.33 -21.17
CA PRO A 196 -7.61 -26.55 -22.34
C PRO A 196 -8.55 -25.39 -22.67
N ASN A 197 -9.74 -25.33 -22.04
CA ASN A 197 -10.73 -24.27 -22.26
C ASN A 197 -10.62 -23.10 -21.24
N ASN A 198 -9.64 -23.14 -20.33
CA ASN A 198 -9.44 -22.14 -19.25
C ASN A 198 -8.33 -21.12 -19.54
#